data_AF-A0AB38JCJ1-F1
#
_entry.id   AF-A0AB38JCJ1-F1
#
_cell.length_a   1.000
_cell.length_b   1.000
_cell.length_c   1.000
_cell.angle_alpha   90.00
_cell.angle_beta   90.00
_cell.angle_gamma   90.00
#
_symmetry.space_group_name_H-M   'P 1'
#
loop_
_entity.id
_entity.type
_entity.pdbx_description
1 polymer ?
#
loop_
_entity_poly.entity_id
_entity_poly.type
_entity_poly.pdbx_seq_one_letter_code
_entity_poly.pdbx_strand_id
1 'polypeptide(L)' 'MGGSTDLLVFTLPMLIADGDYHRIVPSVLFTDSCRRITDSEPVCYLDSRHGSIFQSYAESSTRVVQFLGR' A
#
# COMPACT_ATOMS: atom_id res chain seq x y z
N MET A 1 -6.96 -17.21 -19.28
CA MET A 1 -5.70 -17.08 -18.52
C MET A 1 -5.28 -15.62 -18.57
N GLY A 2 -5.50 -14.85 -17.50
CA GLY A 2 -5.03 -13.47 -17.42
C GLY A 2 -3.58 -13.49 -16.95
N GLY A 3 -2.65 -12.97 -17.76
CA GLY A 3 -1.25 -12.83 -17.37
C GLY A 3 -1.11 -11.79 -16.26
N SER A 4 -0.21 -12.03 -15.30
CA SER A 4 0.22 -11.01 -14.33
C SER A 4 0.74 -9.79 -15.09
N THR A 5 0.10 -8.63 -14.91
CA THR A 5 0.57 -7.37 -15.48
C THR A 5 1.63 -6.78 -14.55
N ASP A 6 2.77 -6.37 -15.12
CA ASP A 6 3.86 -5.78 -14.35
C ASP A 6 3.50 -4.35 -13.93
N LEU A 7 3.52 -4.07 -12.63
CA LEU A 7 3.26 -2.74 -12.08
C LEU A 7 4.47 -1.80 -12.22
N LEU A 8 5.66 -2.32 -12.56
CA LEU A 8 6.88 -1.53 -12.79
C LEU A 8 6.79 -0.58 -13.99
N VAL A 9 5.77 -0.74 -14.85
CA VAL A 9 5.53 0.17 -15.97
C VAL A 9 5.08 1.56 -15.52
N PHE A 10 4.59 1.70 -14.29
CA PHE A 10 4.19 2.98 -13.72
C PHE A 10 5.38 3.67 -13.06
N THR A 11 5.64 4.90 -13.49
CA THR A 11 6.72 5.75 -12.97
C THR A 11 6.20 6.95 -12.17
N LEU A 12 4.89 6.98 -11.89
CA LEU A 12 4.26 8.01 -11.08
C LEU A 12 4.51 7.73 -9.59
N PRO A 13 4.46 8.77 -8.74
CA PRO A 13 4.41 8.57 -7.30
C PRO A 13 3.27 7.61 -6.94
N MET A 14 3.55 6.66 -6.03
CA MET A 14 2.58 5.66 -5.60
C MET A 14 2.49 5.56 -4.08
N LEU A 15 1.29 5.76 -3.54
CA LEU A 15 0.99 5.44 -2.14
C LEU A 15 0.60 3.96 -2.04
N ILE A 16 1.41 3.15 -1.33
CA ILE A 16 1.13 1.72 -1.12
C ILE A 16 0.73 1.54 0.35
N ALA A 17 -0.50 1.12 0.59
CA ALA A 17 -1.06 0.95 1.93
C ALA A 17 -1.42 -0.52 2.21
N ASP A 18 -0.99 -1.04 3.37
CA ASP A 18 -1.37 -2.36 3.87
C ASP A 18 -1.55 -2.32 5.40
N GLY A 19 -2.18 -3.34 5.97
CA GLY A 19 -2.31 -3.53 7.40
C GLY A 19 -1.42 -4.67 7.90
N ASP A 20 -0.74 -4.49 9.03
CA ASP A 20 0.02 -5.57 9.67
C ASP A 20 -0.95 -6.64 10.22
N TYR A 21 -0.55 -7.92 10.19
CA TYR A 21 -1.38 -9.10 10.52
C TYR A 21 -2.45 -9.52 9.50
N HIS A 22 -2.12 -9.44 8.21
CA HIS A 22 -2.96 -9.99 7.17
C HIS A 22 -2.87 -11.53 7.06
N ARG A 23 -3.98 -12.25 7.27
CA ARG A 23 -4.07 -13.71 6.94
C ARG A 23 -4.15 -14.00 5.43
N ILE A 24 -4.39 -12.97 4.61
CA ILE A 24 -4.73 -13.09 3.18
C ILE A 24 -3.56 -12.66 2.28
N VAL A 25 -2.76 -11.68 2.70
CA VAL A 25 -1.60 -11.18 1.95
C VAL A 25 -0.38 -11.26 2.86
N PRO A 26 0.60 -12.14 2.57
CA PRO A 26 1.81 -12.22 3.39
C PRO A 26 2.61 -10.90 3.33
N SER A 27 3.14 -10.44 4.47
CA SER A 27 3.91 -9.19 4.58
C SER A 27 5.14 -9.13 3.65
N VAL A 28 5.62 -10.29 3.18
CA VAL A 28 6.70 -10.38 2.17
C VAL A 28 6.30 -9.79 0.82
N LEU A 29 5.02 -9.88 0.43
CA LEU A 29 4.54 -9.31 -0.84
C LEU A 29 4.51 -7.78 -0.77
N PHE A 30 4.05 -7.21 0.35
CA PHE A 30 4.11 -5.77 0.57
C PHE A 30 5.55 -5.27 0.52
N THR A 31 6.46 -5.95 1.23
CA THR A 31 7.89 -5.58 1.27
C THR A 31 8.53 -5.67 -0.12
N ASP A 32 8.23 -6.72 -0.89
CA ASP A 32 8.74 -6.87 -2.26
C ASP A 32 8.18 -5.80 -3.21
N SER A 33 6.90 -5.43 -3.09
CA SER A 33 6.30 -4.33 -3.85
C SER A 33 6.97 -2.99 -3.54
N CYS A 34 7.17 -2.68 -2.25
CA CYS A 34 7.85 -1.44 -1.82
C CYS A 34 9.30 -1.39 -2.30
N ARG A 35 9.97 -2.54 -2.38
CA ARG A 35 11.34 -2.63 -2.91
C ARG A 35 11.39 -2.41 -4.43
N ARG A 36 10.38 -2.88 -5.15
CA ARG A 36 10.33 -2.85 -6.62
C ARG A 36 9.88 -1.50 -7.16
N ILE A 37 8.91 -0.86 -6.51
CA ILE A 37 8.35 0.44 -6.95
C ILE A 37 9.19 1.56 -6.32
N THR A 38 10.05 2.17 -7.13
CA THR A 38 11.12 3.07 -6.65
C THR A 38 10.61 4.44 -6.17
N ASP A 39 9.46 4.91 -6.69
CA ASP A 39 8.80 6.15 -6.27
C ASP A 39 7.54 5.83 -5.46
N SER A 40 7.70 5.03 -4.40
CA SER A 40 6.60 4.62 -3.53
C SER A 40 6.72 5.15 -2.11
N GLU A 41 5.56 5.50 -1.54
CA GLU A 41 5.38 5.82 -0.13
C GLU A 41 4.65 4.66 0.56
N PRO A 42 5.37 3.74 1.22
CA PRO A 42 4.75 2.65 1.94
C PRO A 42 4.13 3.13 3.25
N VAL A 43 2.92 2.65 3.54
CA VAL A 43 2.19 2.90 4.78
C VAL A 43 1.69 1.56 5.30
N CYS A 44 2.12 1.20 6.50
CA CYS A 44 1.66 -0.01 7.19
C CYS A 44 0.86 0.40 8.43
N TYR A 45 -0.42 0.07 8.47
CA TYR A 45 -1.27 0.32 9.63
C TYR A 45 -1.13 -0.84 10.62
N LEU A 46 -0.65 -0.54 11.83
CA LEU A 46 -0.48 -1.53 12.89
C LEU A 46 -1.84 -2.12 13.33
N ASP A 47 -1.88 -3.40 13.69
CA ASP A 47 -3.07 -4.13 14.19
C ASP A 47 -4.29 -4.12 13.25
N SER A 48 -4.08 -3.82 11.97
CA SER A 48 -5.15 -3.59 11.03
C SER A 48 -5.28 -4.75 10.05
N ARG A 49 -6.43 -5.43 10.05
CA ARG A 49 -6.71 -6.54 9.12
C ARG A 49 -7.06 -6.00 7.71
N HIS A 50 -7.78 -6.78 6.90
CA HIS A 50 -8.22 -6.38 5.55
C HIS A 50 -9.03 -5.08 5.44
N GLY A 51 -9.60 -4.62 6.55
CA GLY A 51 -10.27 -3.33 6.61
C GLY A 51 -9.38 -2.18 7.10
N SER A 52 -8.07 -2.24 6.95
CA SER A 52 -7.12 -1.29 7.56
C SER A 52 -7.45 0.18 7.27
N ILE A 53 -7.80 0.50 6.02
CA ILE A 53 -8.21 1.85 5.60
C ILE A 53 -9.49 2.31 6.33
N PHE A 54 -10.37 1.38 6.72
CA PHE A 54 -11.60 1.70 7.46
C PHE A 54 -11.35 1.75 8.98
N GLN A 55 -10.47 0.90 9.49
CA GLN A 55 -10.12 0.85 10.92
C GLN A 55 -9.28 2.08 11.32
N SER A 56 -8.41 2.53 10.44
CA SER A 56 -7.54 3.70 10.62
C SER A 56 -7.98 4.88 9.75
N TYR A 57 -9.30 5.06 9.55
CA TYR A 57 -9.86 6.04 8.61
C TYR A 57 -9.25 7.44 8.73
N ALA A 58 -9.10 7.97 9.95
CA ALA A 58 -8.56 9.32 10.16
C ALA A 58 -7.08 9.44 9.72
N GLU A 59 -6.28 8.41 9.98
CA GLU A 59 -4.89 8.36 9.55
C GLU A 59 -4.82 8.20 8.03
N SER A 60 -5.59 7.26 7.48
CA SER A 60 -5.67 7.02 6.04
C SER A 60 -6.12 8.23 5.26
N SER A 61 -7.17 8.92 5.70
CA SER A 61 -7.66 10.13 5.03
C SER A 61 -6.61 11.23 5.03
N THR A 62 -5.92 11.42 6.16
CA THR A 62 -4.84 12.41 6.27
C THR A 62 -3.71 12.09 5.30
N ARG A 63 -3.30 10.81 5.24
CA ARG A 63 -2.20 10.35 4.40
C ARG A 63 -2.51 10.49 2.91
N VAL A 64 -3.72 10.16 2.50
CA VAL A 64 -4.18 10.32 1.11
C VAL A 64 -4.22 11.79 0.71
N VAL A 65 -4.77 12.67 1.56
CA VAL A 65 -4.82 14.11 1.28
C VAL A 65 -3.41 14.70 1.19
N GLN A 66 -2.50 14.30 2.09
CA GLN A 66 -1.09 14.72 2.02
C GLN A 66 -0.38 14.24 0.77
N PHE A 67 -0.67 13.03 0.30
CA PHE A 67 -0.07 12.48 -0.91
C PHE A 67 -0.58 13.20 -2.17
N LEU A 68 -1.88 13.45 -2.26
CA LEU A 68 -2.51 14.12 -3.41
C LEU A 68 -2.24 15.63 -3.46
N GLY A 69 -1.85 16.25 -2.35
CA GLY A 69 -1.55 17.68 -2.27
C GLY A 69 -0.10 18.06 -2.63
N ARG A 70 0.72 17.11 -3.07
CA ARG A 70 2.10 17.33 -3.54
C ARG A 70 2.12 17.58 -5.04
#